data_AF-A0A432DYG3-F1
#
_entry.id   AF-A0A432DYG3-F1
#
_cell.length_a   1.000
_cell.length_b   1.000
_cell.length_c   1.000
_cell.angle_alpha   90.00
_cell.angle_beta   90.00
_cell.angle_gamma   90.00
#
_symmetry.space_group_name_H-M   'P 1'
#
loop_
_entity.id
_entity.type
_entity.pdbx_description
1 polymer ?
#
loop_
_entity_poly.entity_id
_entity_poly.type
_entity_poly.pdbx_seq_one_letter_code
_entity_poly.pdbx_strand_id
1 'polypeptide(L)'
;MVTFSGIPLSNTNVNYEIKRENIRQRYFWWYPYDYSNENSILGKAETNEKGEFVIKIDLKKDENKEGIQVHNYKIKTSATDINGETQAAETDVKVASVSHYLKSDEIKETFAEDELKIKVTAFNYNDISVNKNYKVKLVQLKEAGRVLRNNFEQKVQNLPVMSRNEFLKKFPHDRYDQSETLKNREILKTIIEDTKEGKELNLGKLDPGNYRLLVYNVEGKTP
;
A
#
# COMPACT_ATOMS: atom_id res chain seq x y z
N MET A 1 28.92 5.54 -18.87
CA MET A 1 29.86 6.41 -18.11
C MET A 1 30.79 7.08 -19.12
N VAL A 2 31.00 8.38 -18.95
CA VAL A 2 31.85 9.21 -19.81
C VAL A 2 32.74 10.07 -18.94
N THR A 3 34.01 10.24 -19.28
CA THR A 3 34.92 11.17 -18.59
C THR A 3 34.35 12.58 -18.57
N PHE A 4 34.91 13.48 -17.76
CA PHE A 4 34.56 14.90 -17.79
C PHE A 4 34.71 15.54 -19.19
N SER A 5 35.63 15.01 -20.03
CA SER A 5 35.83 15.40 -21.42
C SER A 5 34.85 14.77 -22.43
N GLY A 6 33.89 13.96 -21.97
CA GLY A 6 32.88 13.31 -22.80
C GLY A 6 33.34 12.02 -23.50
N ILE A 7 34.53 11.50 -23.15
CA ILE A 7 35.07 10.28 -23.74
C ILE A 7 34.46 9.07 -23.02
N PRO A 8 33.94 8.06 -23.74
CA PRO A 8 33.47 6.83 -23.12
C PRO A 8 34.57 6.15 -22.29
N LEU A 9 34.24 5.81 -21.05
CA LEU A 9 35.10 4.97 -20.21
C LEU A 9 34.96 3.51 -20.67
N SER A 10 35.80 3.07 -21.61
CA SER A 10 35.80 1.71 -22.15
C SER A 10 36.58 0.74 -21.26
N ASN A 11 36.13 -0.53 -21.18
CA ASN A 11 36.81 -1.64 -20.48
C ASN A 11 37.26 -1.28 -19.05
N THR A 12 36.41 -0.50 -18.36
CA THR A 12 36.67 0.02 -17.02
C THR A 12 35.85 -0.75 -16.00
N ASN A 13 36.48 -1.14 -14.89
CA ASN A 13 35.79 -1.79 -13.79
C ASN A 13 34.87 -0.80 -13.06
N VAL A 14 33.58 -1.14 -13.04
CA VAL A 14 32.54 -0.46 -12.26
C VAL A 14 32.29 -1.29 -11.00
N ASN A 15 32.63 -0.75 -9.83
CA ASN A 15 32.22 -1.32 -8.57
C ASN A 15 30.78 -0.90 -8.28
N TYR A 16 29.94 -1.82 -7.81
CA TYR A 16 28.58 -1.51 -7.41
C TYR A 16 28.21 -2.07 -6.04
N GLU A 17 27.30 -1.37 -5.37
CA GLU A 17 26.64 -1.77 -4.12
C GLU A 17 25.13 -1.74 -4.34
N ILE A 18 24.44 -2.84 -4.05
CA ILE A 18 22.98 -2.92 -4.07
C ILE A 18 22.49 -3.10 -2.64
N LYS A 19 21.69 -2.15 -2.16
CA LYS A 19 21.01 -2.22 -0.87
C LYS A 19 19.50 -2.39 -1.07
N ARG A 20 18.92 -3.43 -0.48
CA ARG A 20 17.47 -3.68 -0.47
C ARG A 20 16.85 -3.08 0.79
N GLU A 21 15.80 -2.29 0.62
CA GLU A 21 15.07 -1.66 1.73
C GLU A 21 13.57 -1.97 1.62
N ASN A 22 12.97 -2.45 2.71
CA ASN A 22 11.51 -2.62 2.79
C ASN A 22 10.82 -1.26 2.93
N ILE A 23 9.98 -0.92 1.95
CA ILE A 23 9.31 0.38 1.86
C ILE A 23 7.78 0.25 1.77
N ARG A 24 7.21 -0.93 2.04
CA ARG A 24 5.75 -1.17 1.91
C ARG A 24 4.91 -0.22 2.77
N GLN A 25 5.39 0.14 3.96
CA GLN A 25 4.77 1.10 4.87
C GLN A 25 4.57 2.49 4.25
N ARG A 26 5.38 2.87 3.25
CA ARG A 26 5.21 4.15 2.53
C ARG A 26 3.92 4.20 1.71
N TYR A 27 3.41 3.04 1.29
CA TYR A 27 2.19 2.93 0.46
C TYR A 27 1.00 2.39 1.26
N PHE A 28 1.26 1.66 2.33
CA PHE A 28 0.29 0.90 3.08
C PHE A 28 0.50 1.13 4.59
N TRP A 29 -0.17 2.15 5.12
CA TRP A 29 0.07 2.69 6.47
C TRP A 29 -0.15 1.70 7.62
N TRP A 30 -0.90 0.61 7.39
CA TRP A 30 -1.15 -0.43 8.40
C TRP A 30 0.01 -1.41 8.58
N TYR A 31 0.98 -1.46 7.65
CA TYR A 31 2.17 -2.27 7.87
C TYR A 31 3.09 -1.60 8.88
N PRO A 32 3.64 -2.35 9.84
CA PRO A 32 4.60 -1.81 10.79
C PRO A 32 5.86 -1.33 10.07
N TYR A 33 6.51 -0.34 10.64
CA TYR A 33 7.81 0.09 10.15
C TYR A 33 8.85 -0.99 10.46
N ASP A 34 9.54 -1.44 9.41
CA ASP A 34 10.57 -2.47 9.48
C ASP A 34 11.90 -1.81 9.11
N TYR A 35 12.71 -1.50 10.13
CA TYR A 35 14.05 -0.91 9.96
C TYR A 35 15.14 -1.97 9.78
N SER A 36 14.78 -3.22 9.47
CA SER A 36 15.79 -4.25 9.22
C SER A 36 16.68 -3.84 8.05
N ASN A 37 17.98 -3.83 8.30
CA ASN A 37 18.98 -3.60 7.28
C ASN A 37 19.40 -4.97 6.75
N GLU A 38 19.12 -5.24 5.49
CA GLU A 38 19.74 -6.36 4.79
C GLU A 38 21.18 -6.02 4.42
N ASN A 39 22.03 -7.05 4.38
CA ASN A 39 23.41 -6.90 3.92
C ASN A 39 23.41 -6.43 2.46
N SER A 40 24.24 -5.43 2.16
CA SER A 40 24.45 -4.98 0.80
C SER A 40 25.08 -6.09 -0.05
N ILE A 41 24.65 -6.18 -1.31
CA ILE A 41 25.30 -7.02 -2.32
C ILE A 41 26.33 -6.17 -3.04
N LEU A 42 27.60 -6.53 -2.89
CA LEU A 42 28.71 -5.89 -3.60
C LEU A 42 29.04 -6.69 -4.87
N GLY A 43 29.42 -6.00 -5.93
CA GLY A 43 29.87 -6.66 -7.15
C GLY A 43 30.62 -5.73 -8.09
N LYS A 44 30.99 -6.28 -9.25
CA LYS A 44 31.71 -5.59 -10.31
C LYS A 44 31.03 -5.81 -11.65
N ALA A 45 31.02 -4.79 -12.48
CA ALA A 45 30.66 -4.85 -13.89
C ALA A 45 31.79 -4.21 -14.71
N GLU A 46 31.81 -4.49 -16.01
CA GLU A 46 32.77 -3.89 -16.93
C GLU A 46 32.01 -3.08 -17.97
N THR A 47 32.54 -1.90 -18.30
CA THR A 47 31.99 -1.08 -19.38
C THR A 47 32.41 -1.61 -20.75
N ASN A 48 31.50 -1.56 -21.71
CA ASN A 48 31.81 -1.82 -23.12
C ASN A 48 32.53 -0.63 -23.78
N GLU A 49 32.82 -0.74 -25.08
CA GLU A 49 33.46 0.31 -25.89
C GLU A 49 32.72 1.66 -25.90
N LYS A 50 31.42 1.66 -25.60
CA LYS A 50 30.56 2.85 -25.50
C LYS A 50 30.44 3.37 -24.07
N GLY A 51 31.12 2.76 -23.10
CA GLY A 51 31.02 3.11 -21.68
C GLY A 51 29.74 2.62 -21.01
N GLU A 52 28.99 1.71 -21.63
CA GLU A 52 27.76 1.12 -21.10
C GLU A 52 28.08 -0.16 -20.31
N PHE A 53 27.32 -0.45 -19.26
CA PHE A 53 27.49 -1.65 -18.45
C PHE A 53 26.14 -2.18 -17.98
N VAL A 54 26.10 -3.45 -17.58
CA VAL A 54 24.87 -4.12 -17.12
C VAL A 54 25.09 -4.72 -15.73
N ILE A 55 24.21 -4.39 -14.80
CA ILE A 55 24.13 -5.01 -13.47
C ILE A 55 22.90 -5.92 -13.46
N LYS A 56 23.09 -7.21 -13.16
CA LYS A 56 21.98 -8.16 -13.00
C LYS A 56 21.57 -8.20 -11.53
N ILE A 57 20.28 -7.99 -11.28
CA ILE A 57 19.71 -8.02 -9.93
C ILE A 57 18.81 -9.24 -9.82
N ASP A 58 19.12 -10.12 -8.87
CA ASP A 58 18.27 -11.27 -8.56
C ASP A 58 17.15 -10.85 -7.60
N LEU A 59 15.94 -10.71 -8.13
CA LEU A 59 14.76 -10.28 -7.39
C LEU A 59 14.10 -11.49 -6.71
N LYS A 60 14.48 -11.77 -5.46
CA LYS A 60 13.86 -12.83 -4.66
C LYS A 60 12.63 -12.33 -3.92
N LYS A 61 11.48 -12.94 -4.19
CA LYS A 61 10.29 -12.83 -3.34
C LYS A 61 10.54 -13.54 -2.02
N ASP A 62 10.19 -12.90 -0.92
CA ASP A 62 10.26 -13.53 0.40
C ASP A 62 9.02 -14.40 0.60
N GLU A 63 9.14 -15.71 0.40
CA GLU A 63 8.00 -16.63 0.53
C GLU A 63 7.46 -16.75 1.96
N ASN A 64 8.25 -16.36 2.97
CA ASN A 64 7.83 -16.39 4.37
C ASN A 64 7.08 -15.12 4.80
N LYS A 65 7.03 -14.10 3.95
CA LYS A 65 6.45 -12.79 4.27
C LYS A 65 5.08 -12.64 3.63
N GLU A 66 4.05 -12.72 4.48
CA GLU A 66 2.67 -12.49 4.08
C GLU A 66 2.41 -11.05 3.62
N GLY A 67 1.37 -10.91 2.80
CA GLY A 67 0.88 -9.63 2.31
C GLY A 67 1.68 -9.04 1.15
N ILE A 68 1.51 -7.75 0.94
CA ILE A 68 2.16 -7.02 -0.16
C ILE A 68 3.62 -6.74 0.23
N GLN A 69 4.53 -7.03 -0.69
CA GLN A 69 5.95 -6.75 -0.55
C GLN A 69 6.30 -5.61 -1.49
N VAL A 70 7.01 -4.61 -0.96
CA VAL A 70 7.51 -3.47 -1.74
C VAL A 70 8.91 -3.17 -1.25
N HIS A 71 9.88 -3.29 -2.14
CA HIS A 71 11.29 -3.08 -1.85
C HIS A 71 11.85 -1.98 -2.74
N ASN A 72 12.72 -1.16 -2.17
CA ASN A 72 13.59 -0.26 -2.91
C ASN A 72 14.98 -0.90 -3.02
N TYR A 73 15.48 -1.03 -4.23
CA TYR A 73 16.86 -1.43 -4.51
C TYR A 73 17.65 -0.17 -4.84
N LYS A 74 18.41 0.31 -3.85
CA LYS A 74 19.34 1.42 -4.02
C LYS A 74 20.64 0.88 -4.59
N ILE A 75 20.96 1.27 -5.82
CA ILE A 75 22.12 0.80 -6.57
C ILE A 75 23.10 1.96 -6.66
N LYS A 76 24.23 1.83 -5.98
CA LYS A 76 25.36 2.76 -6.07
C LYS A 76 26.41 2.15 -6.98
N THR A 77 26.97 2.97 -7.86
CA THR A 77 28.03 2.57 -8.79
C THR A 77 29.19 3.55 -8.68
N SER A 78 30.41 3.05 -8.85
CA SER A 78 31.61 3.88 -8.94
C SER A 78 32.60 3.26 -9.93
N ALA A 79 33.22 4.10 -10.76
CA ALA A 79 34.28 3.69 -11.67
C ALA A 79 35.42 4.69 -11.57
N THR A 80 36.65 4.19 -11.62
CA THR A 80 37.86 5.00 -11.60
C THR A 80 38.61 4.80 -12.91
N ASP A 81 38.93 5.90 -13.60
CA ASP A 81 39.68 5.86 -14.84
C ASP A 81 41.18 5.60 -14.61
N ILE A 82 41.95 5.44 -15.71
CA ILE A 82 43.40 5.23 -15.63
C ILE A 82 44.18 6.43 -15.08
N ASN A 83 43.58 7.62 -15.07
CA ASN A 83 44.16 8.86 -14.57
C ASN A 83 43.82 9.09 -13.09
N GLY A 84 43.00 8.23 -12.48
CA GLY A 84 42.56 8.32 -11.09
C GLY A 84 41.28 9.14 -10.87
N GLU A 85 40.62 9.63 -11.91
CA GLU A 85 39.30 10.29 -11.81
C GLU A 85 38.25 9.23 -11.43
N THR A 86 37.45 9.50 -10.40
CA THR A 86 36.37 8.60 -9.97
C THR A 86 35.01 9.23 -10.22
N GLN A 87 34.14 8.51 -10.90
CA GLN A 87 32.75 8.87 -11.11
C GLN A 87 31.84 7.95 -10.32
N ALA A 88 30.82 8.51 -9.68
CA ALA A 88 29.82 7.76 -8.93
C ALA A 88 28.41 8.17 -9.35
N ALA A 89 27.49 7.20 -9.32
CA ALA A 89 26.08 7.42 -9.56
C ALA A 89 25.22 6.53 -8.65
N GLU A 90 24.06 7.03 -8.26
CA GLU A 90 23.06 6.29 -7.49
C GLU A 90 21.73 6.26 -8.26
N THR A 91 21.08 5.10 -8.28
CA THR A 91 19.72 4.96 -8.79
C THR A 91 18.88 4.08 -7.89
N ASP A 92 17.58 4.36 -7.84
CA ASP A 92 16.61 3.57 -7.08
C ASP A 92 15.75 2.75 -8.04
N VAL A 93 15.56 1.46 -7.72
CA VAL A 93 14.65 0.56 -8.44
C VAL A 93 13.63 0.00 -7.45
N LYS A 94 12.37 0.38 -7.61
CA LYS A 94 11.28 -0.09 -6.76
C LYS A 94 10.63 -1.34 -7.35
N VAL A 95 10.54 -2.39 -6.55
CA VAL A 95 9.99 -3.69 -6.95
C VAL A 95 8.89 -4.07 -5.98
N ALA A 96 7.75 -4.51 -6.49
CA ALA A 96 6.60 -4.87 -5.69
C ALA A 96 5.95 -6.17 -6.15
N SER A 97 5.26 -6.84 -5.22
CA SER A 97 4.54 -8.09 -5.48
C SER A 97 3.17 -7.91 -6.14
N VAL A 98 2.77 -6.65 -6.36
CA VAL A 98 1.59 -6.19 -7.13
C VAL A 98 2.02 -5.03 -8.03
N SER A 99 1.33 -4.80 -9.16
CA SER A 99 1.80 -3.82 -10.16
C SER A 99 1.57 -2.35 -9.78
N HIS A 100 0.62 -2.07 -8.90
CA HIS A 100 0.20 -0.73 -8.51
C HIS A 100 -0.46 -0.75 -7.12
N TYR A 101 -0.56 0.41 -6.52
CA TYR A 101 -1.33 0.63 -5.30
C TYR A 101 -2.49 1.60 -5.58
N LEU A 102 -3.55 1.51 -4.77
CA LEU A 102 -4.74 2.35 -4.89
C LEU A 102 -4.74 3.38 -3.75
N LYS A 103 -5.13 4.61 -4.06
CA LYS A 103 -5.49 5.64 -3.09
C LYS A 103 -6.94 6.03 -3.33
N SER A 104 -7.71 6.17 -2.27
CA SER A 104 -9.04 6.76 -2.30
C SER A 104 -9.09 8.00 -1.43
N ASP A 105 -10.02 8.89 -1.75
CA ASP A 105 -10.33 10.00 -0.86
C ASP A 105 -10.95 9.49 0.45
N GLU A 106 -10.85 10.30 1.51
CA GLU A 106 -11.55 10.04 2.76
C GLU A 106 -13.07 10.12 2.53
N ILE A 107 -13.79 9.10 2.99
CA ILE A 107 -15.26 9.06 2.92
C ILE A 107 -15.80 9.64 4.22
N LYS A 108 -16.49 10.76 4.12
CA LYS A 108 -17.18 11.40 5.25
C LYS A 108 -18.64 10.96 5.28
N GLU A 109 -19.29 11.16 6.42
CA GLU A 109 -20.74 11.05 6.52
C GLU A 109 -21.39 12.01 5.51
N THR A 110 -22.40 11.51 4.80
CA THR A 110 -23.11 12.25 3.75
C THR A 110 -24.61 12.08 3.95
N PHE A 111 -25.40 13.04 3.47
CA PHE A 111 -26.85 12.91 3.47
C PHE A 111 -27.30 11.89 2.42
N ALA A 112 -28.39 11.18 2.70
CA ALA A 112 -28.92 10.15 1.81
C ALA A 112 -29.47 10.75 0.51
N GLU A 113 -29.84 12.03 0.53
CA GLU A 113 -30.31 12.78 -0.62
C GLU A 113 -29.19 13.11 -1.62
N ASP A 114 -27.93 13.06 -1.18
CA ASP A 114 -26.74 13.40 -1.98
C ASP A 114 -26.20 12.18 -2.74
N GLU A 115 -25.64 12.42 -3.92
CA GLU A 115 -24.87 11.39 -4.63
C GLU A 115 -23.50 11.22 -4.01
N LEU A 116 -23.13 9.98 -3.68
CA LEU A 116 -21.80 9.67 -3.17
C LEU A 116 -20.83 9.33 -4.31
N LYS A 117 -19.84 10.20 -4.50
CA LYS A 117 -18.74 10.02 -5.46
C LYS A 117 -17.42 9.95 -4.72
N ILE A 118 -16.60 8.96 -5.05
CA ILE A 118 -15.32 8.72 -4.38
C ILE A 118 -14.24 8.69 -5.44
N LYS A 119 -13.21 9.51 -5.28
CA LYS A 119 -12.04 9.41 -6.14
C LYS A 119 -11.23 8.18 -5.75
N VAL A 120 -10.93 7.33 -6.72
CA VAL A 120 -10.05 6.16 -6.56
C VAL A 120 -9.00 6.25 -7.65
N THR A 121 -7.73 6.36 -7.28
CA THR A 121 -6.64 6.50 -8.25
C THR A 121 -5.59 5.42 -8.03
N ALA A 122 -5.20 4.76 -9.12
CA ALA A 122 -4.09 3.83 -9.14
C ALA A 122 -2.77 4.57 -9.42
N PHE A 123 -1.72 4.15 -8.73
CA PHE A 123 -0.36 4.67 -8.87
C PHE A 123 0.63 3.53 -9.00
N ASN A 124 1.64 3.70 -9.86
CA ASN A 124 2.82 2.86 -9.78
C ASN A 124 3.68 3.25 -8.56
N TYR A 125 4.72 2.49 -8.27
CA TYR A 125 5.59 2.76 -7.10
C TYR A 125 6.51 3.97 -7.28
N ASN A 126 6.49 4.63 -8.44
CA ASN A 126 7.12 5.94 -8.64
C ASN A 126 6.12 7.09 -8.43
N ASP A 127 4.96 6.81 -7.82
CA ASP A 127 3.90 7.78 -7.54
C ASP A 127 3.30 8.43 -8.79
N ILE A 128 3.46 7.77 -9.95
CA ILE A 128 2.87 8.20 -11.21
C ILE A 128 1.50 7.53 -11.34
N SER A 129 0.47 8.35 -11.60
CA SER A 129 -0.88 7.85 -11.84
C SER A 129 -0.92 6.99 -13.10
N VAL A 130 -1.55 5.81 -12.98
CA VAL A 130 -1.73 4.86 -14.07
C VAL A 130 -3.20 4.52 -14.23
N ASN A 131 -3.63 4.21 -15.46
CA ASN A 131 -4.99 3.70 -15.67
C ASN A 131 -5.02 2.19 -15.41
N LYS A 132 -5.75 1.77 -14.37
CA LYS A 132 -5.87 0.38 -13.95
C LYS A 132 -7.27 0.11 -13.42
N ASN A 133 -7.74 -1.10 -13.67
CA ASN A 133 -9.00 -1.59 -13.12
C ASN A 133 -8.81 -1.97 -11.64
N TYR A 134 -9.89 -1.86 -10.87
CA TYR A 134 -9.94 -2.25 -9.47
C TYR A 134 -11.28 -2.88 -9.14
N LYS A 135 -11.31 -3.74 -8.12
CA LYS A 135 -12.53 -4.36 -7.61
C LYS A 135 -13.14 -3.49 -6.53
N VAL A 136 -14.46 -3.38 -6.55
CA VAL A 136 -15.27 -2.62 -5.61
C VAL A 136 -16.30 -3.54 -5.00
N LYS A 137 -16.42 -3.49 -3.68
CA LYS A 137 -17.52 -4.13 -2.95
C LYS A 137 -18.11 -3.16 -1.94
N LEU A 138 -19.37 -2.80 -2.13
CA LEU A 138 -20.15 -1.97 -1.19
C LEU A 138 -21.12 -2.88 -0.45
N VAL A 139 -21.02 -2.90 0.87
CA VAL A 139 -21.93 -3.66 1.73
C VAL A 139 -22.64 -2.74 2.71
N GLN A 140 -23.94 -2.97 2.93
CA GLN A 140 -24.69 -2.34 4.01
C GLN A 140 -24.47 -3.13 5.30
N LEU A 141 -24.22 -2.43 6.39
CA LEU A 141 -24.01 -3.01 7.71
C LEU A 141 -25.33 -3.08 8.47
N LYS A 142 -25.49 -4.11 9.29
CA LYS A 142 -26.65 -4.24 10.18
C LYS A 142 -26.66 -3.12 11.21
N GLU A 143 -27.82 -2.52 11.43
CA GLU A 143 -27.98 -1.45 12.41
C GLU A 143 -27.88 -1.98 13.83
N ALA A 144 -27.40 -1.13 14.75
CA ALA A 144 -27.29 -1.48 16.17
C ALA A 144 -28.65 -1.56 16.88
N GLY A 145 -29.72 -1.03 16.27
CA GLY A 145 -31.05 -0.93 16.89
C GLY A 145 -31.12 0.03 18.08
N ARG A 146 -30.05 0.81 18.32
CA ARG A 146 -29.93 1.79 19.40
C ARG A 146 -28.87 2.83 19.06
N VAL A 147 -28.96 3.99 19.70
CA VAL A 147 -27.95 5.04 19.60
C VAL A 147 -26.70 4.61 20.37
N LEU A 148 -25.54 4.62 19.72
CA LEU A 148 -24.25 4.37 20.34
C LEU A 148 -23.46 5.66 20.44
N ARG A 149 -22.85 5.93 21.60
CA ARG A 149 -21.94 7.07 21.78
C ARG A 149 -20.50 6.69 21.45
N ASN A 150 -19.69 7.68 21.07
CA ASN A 150 -18.31 7.45 20.62
C ASN A 150 -17.25 7.60 21.71
N ASN A 151 -17.60 8.15 22.88
CA ASN A 151 -16.66 8.40 23.98
C ASN A 151 -15.83 7.18 24.41
N PHE A 152 -16.38 5.97 24.22
CA PHE A 152 -15.75 4.70 24.63
C PHE A 152 -15.51 3.73 23.46
N GLU A 153 -15.58 4.21 22.20
CA GLU A 153 -15.42 3.35 21.03
C GLU A 153 -14.06 2.63 20.99
N GLN A 154 -13.01 3.25 21.54
CA GLN A 154 -11.66 2.67 21.62
C GLN A 154 -11.45 1.79 22.87
N LYS A 155 -12.42 1.70 23.77
CA LYS A 155 -12.31 0.99 25.06
C LYS A 155 -13.34 -0.15 25.20
N VAL A 156 -13.75 -0.73 24.07
CA VAL A 156 -14.70 -1.83 24.05
C VAL A 156 -14.01 -3.11 24.56
N GLN A 157 -14.63 -3.75 25.55
CA GLN A 157 -14.11 -4.97 26.17
C GLN A 157 -14.12 -6.16 25.21
N ASN A 158 -13.11 -7.02 25.30
CA ASN A 158 -13.03 -8.27 24.54
C ASN A 158 -13.74 -9.44 25.24
N LEU A 159 -13.82 -9.39 26.58
CA LEU A 159 -14.37 -10.45 27.42
C LEU A 159 -15.36 -9.83 28.44
N PRO A 160 -16.63 -9.59 28.04
CA PRO A 160 -17.62 -9.01 28.92
C PRO A 160 -17.96 -9.95 30.09
N VAL A 161 -17.90 -9.44 31.32
CA VAL A 161 -18.27 -10.21 32.54
C VAL A 161 -19.78 -10.16 32.80
N MET A 162 -20.43 -9.04 32.51
CA MET A 162 -21.89 -8.93 32.61
C MET A 162 -22.58 -9.61 31.44
N SER A 163 -23.77 -10.16 31.69
CA SER A 163 -24.65 -10.57 30.59
C SER A 163 -25.03 -9.36 29.72
N ARG A 164 -25.31 -9.60 28.44
CA ARG A 164 -25.70 -8.54 27.51
C ARG A 164 -26.91 -7.75 28.01
N ASN A 165 -27.91 -8.44 28.56
CA ASN A 165 -29.13 -7.81 29.08
C ASN A 165 -28.85 -6.88 30.27
N GLU A 166 -28.00 -7.28 31.21
CA GLU A 166 -27.62 -6.45 32.36
C GLU A 166 -26.78 -5.25 31.93
N PHE A 167 -25.83 -5.46 31.01
CA PHE A 167 -25.01 -4.40 30.48
C PHE A 167 -25.86 -3.34 29.77
N LEU A 168 -26.78 -3.74 28.89
CA LEU A 168 -27.62 -2.80 28.14
C LEU A 168 -28.59 -2.01 29.03
N LYS A 169 -29.00 -2.54 30.18
CA LYS A 169 -29.78 -1.79 31.17
C LYS A 169 -28.98 -0.67 31.82
N LYS A 170 -27.69 -0.89 32.10
CA LYS A 170 -26.81 0.09 32.76
C LYS A 170 -26.15 1.05 31.77
N PHE A 171 -25.85 0.57 30.57
CA PHE A 171 -25.08 1.27 29.54
C PHE A 171 -25.78 1.18 28.17
N PRO A 172 -26.99 1.76 28.04
CA PRO A 172 -27.83 1.62 26.84
C PRO A 172 -27.19 2.19 25.56
N HIS A 173 -26.17 3.04 25.69
CA HIS A 173 -25.49 3.70 24.57
C HIS A 173 -24.03 3.23 24.37
N ASP A 174 -23.53 2.29 25.17
CA ASP A 174 -22.17 1.78 25.01
C ASP A 174 -22.16 0.46 24.25
N ARG A 175 -21.09 0.21 23.51
CA ARG A 175 -20.87 -1.06 22.81
C ARG A 175 -20.61 -2.16 23.86
N TYR A 176 -21.35 -3.26 23.76
CA TYR A 176 -21.23 -4.40 24.68
C TYR A 176 -19.90 -5.14 24.49
N ASP A 177 -19.56 -5.40 23.23
CA ASP A 177 -18.34 -6.08 22.80
C ASP A 177 -17.90 -5.59 21.40
N GLN A 178 -16.79 -6.16 20.92
CA GLN A 178 -16.17 -5.80 19.65
C GLN A 178 -17.08 -6.00 18.44
N SER A 179 -18.12 -6.85 18.49
CA SER A 179 -19.04 -7.11 17.36
C SER A 179 -19.89 -5.90 16.99
N GLU A 180 -20.11 -4.98 17.94
CA GLU A 180 -20.94 -3.79 17.72
C GLU A 180 -20.15 -2.61 17.11
N THR A 181 -18.83 -2.76 16.95
CA THR A 181 -17.98 -1.78 16.25
C THR A 181 -18.23 -1.81 14.74
N LEU A 182 -18.16 -0.66 14.06
CA LEU A 182 -18.40 -0.57 12.61
C LEU A 182 -17.51 -1.52 11.80
N LYS A 183 -16.29 -1.80 12.26
CA LYS A 183 -15.34 -2.72 11.64
C LYS A 183 -15.79 -4.19 11.70
N ASN A 184 -16.50 -4.59 12.76
CA ASN A 184 -16.85 -5.99 13.00
C ASN A 184 -18.36 -6.27 12.86
N ARG A 185 -19.18 -5.24 12.67
CA ARG A 185 -20.61 -5.40 12.44
C ARG A 185 -20.89 -6.37 11.29
N GLU A 186 -21.96 -7.13 11.48
CA GLU A 186 -22.52 -8.04 10.49
C GLU A 186 -22.92 -7.28 9.22
N ILE A 187 -22.69 -7.93 8.09
CA ILE A 187 -23.14 -7.44 6.79
C ILE A 187 -24.62 -7.79 6.64
N LEU A 188 -25.45 -6.78 6.35
CA LEU A 188 -26.87 -6.95 6.05
C LEU A 188 -27.07 -7.45 4.62
N LYS A 189 -26.47 -6.77 3.64
CA LYS A 189 -26.52 -7.14 2.22
C LYS A 189 -25.36 -6.51 1.43
N THR A 190 -24.99 -7.15 0.33
CA THR A 190 -24.11 -6.56 -0.69
C THR A 190 -24.93 -5.72 -1.65
N ILE A 191 -24.49 -4.49 -1.91
CA ILE A 191 -25.16 -3.54 -2.80
C ILE A 191 -24.47 -3.53 -4.16
N ILE A 192 -23.14 -3.47 -4.16
CA ILE A 192 -22.30 -3.45 -5.36
C ILE A 192 -21.18 -4.47 -5.18
N GLU A 193 -20.91 -5.25 -6.21
CA GLU A 193 -19.73 -6.09 -6.34
C GLU A 193 -19.34 -6.12 -7.83
N ASP A 194 -18.32 -5.36 -8.20
CA ASP A 194 -17.97 -5.13 -9.60
C ASP A 194 -16.48 -4.80 -9.77
N THR A 195 -16.02 -4.81 -11.03
CA THR A 195 -14.73 -4.26 -11.44
C THR A 195 -14.95 -2.92 -12.12
N LYS A 196 -14.29 -1.88 -11.61
CA LYS A 196 -14.37 -0.51 -12.14
C LYS A 196 -13.04 -0.09 -12.76
N GLU A 197 -13.13 0.86 -13.68
CA GLU A 197 -12.00 1.54 -14.31
C GLU A 197 -12.16 3.05 -14.10
N GLY A 198 -11.06 3.78 -14.18
CA GLY A 198 -11.07 5.25 -14.11
C GLY A 198 -10.85 5.78 -12.70
N LYS A 199 -10.92 7.12 -12.58
CA LYS A 199 -10.50 7.84 -11.37
C LYS A 199 -11.63 8.14 -10.39
N GLU A 200 -12.88 7.93 -10.78
CA GLU A 200 -14.07 8.25 -10.01
C GLU A 200 -14.98 7.04 -9.90
N LEU A 201 -15.36 6.72 -8.67
CA LEU A 201 -16.34 5.71 -8.32
C LEU A 201 -17.63 6.43 -7.91
N ASN A 202 -18.63 6.42 -8.77
CA ASN A 202 -19.96 6.92 -8.45
C ASN A 202 -20.80 5.79 -7.83
N LEU A 203 -21.16 5.93 -6.56
CA LEU A 203 -22.03 5.01 -5.82
C LEU A 203 -23.50 5.44 -5.89
N GLY A 204 -23.80 6.62 -6.43
CA GLY A 204 -25.14 7.18 -6.52
C GLY A 204 -25.70 7.55 -5.14
N LYS A 205 -27.03 7.60 -5.05
CA LYS A 205 -27.75 7.80 -3.79
C LYS A 205 -27.88 6.48 -3.05
N LEU A 206 -27.70 6.52 -1.74
CA LEU A 206 -27.82 5.36 -0.86
C LEU A 206 -28.92 5.60 0.16
N ASP A 207 -29.66 4.55 0.50
CA ASP A 207 -30.60 4.60 1.62
C ASP A 207 -29.87 4.98 2.93
N PRO A 208 -30.55 5.60 3.90
CA PRO A 208 -29.95 5.87 5.20
C PRO A 208 -29.40 4.58 5.83
N GLY A 209 -28.16 4.64 6.33
CA GLY A 209 -27.55 3.49 6.98
C GLY A 209 -26.03 3.59 7.07
N ASN A 210 -25.44 2.53 7.65
CA ASN A 210 -23.98 2.40 7.72
C ASN A 210 -23.51 1.46 6.61
N TYR A 211 -22.47 1.87 5.89
CA TYR A 211 -21.90 1.10 4.79
C TYR A 211 -20.42 0.86 5.00
N ARG A 212 -19.91 -0.22 4.39
CA ARG A 212 -18.49 -0.48 4.26
C ARG A 212 -18.16 -0.61 2.78
N LEU A 213 -17.26 0.26 2.32
CA LEU A 213 -16.68 0.18 0.99
C LEU A 213 -15.35 -0.55 1.06
N LEU A 214 -15.18 -1.55 0.21
CA LEU A 214 -13.93 -2.26 -0.01
C LEU A 214 -13.47 -1.96 -1.43
N VAL A 215 -12.24 -1.49 -1.56
CA VAL A 215 -11.57 -1.21 -2.84
C VAL A 215 -10.25 -1.96 -2.86
N TYR A 216 -10.03 -2.83 -3.84
CA TYR A 216 -8.85 -3.67 -3.90
C TYR A 216 -8.41 -3.96 -5.34
N ASN A 217 -7.13 -4.29 -5.51
CA ASN A 217 -6.54 -4.59 -6.81
C ASN A 217 -7.14 -5.88 -7.40
N VAL A 218 -7.28 -5.95 -8.74
CA VAL A 218 -7.78 -7.12 -9.49
C VAL A 218 -6.86 -8.33 -9.31
N GLU A 219 -5.57 -8.10 -9.04
CA GLU A 219 -4.52 -9.13 -8.83
C GLU A 219 -4.77 -10.04 -7.61
N GLY A 220 -5.88 -9.88 -6.88
CA GLY A 220 -6.40 -10.86 -5.93
C GLY A 220 -5.61 -10.97 -4.62
N LYS A 221 -4.50 -10.24 -4.48
CA LYS A 221 -3.83 -10.05 -3.19
C LYS A 221 -4.57 -8.98 -2.42
N THR A 222 -5.38 -9.42 -1.46
CA THR A 222 -5.90 -8.52 -0.44
C THR A 222 -4.73 -7.92 0.35
N PRO A 223 -4.74 -6.61 0.61
CA PRO A 223 -3.73 -5.95 1.44
C PRO A 223 -3.60 -6.53 2.86
#